data_AF-A0A955YJI9-F1
#
_entry.id   AF-A0A955YJI9-F1
#
_cell.length_a   1.000
_cell.length_b   1.000
_cell.length_c   1.000
_cell.angle_alpha   90.00
_cell.angle_beta   90.00
_cell.angle_gamma   90.00
#
_symmetry.space_group_name_H-M   'P 1'
#
loop_
_entity.id
_entity.type
_entity.pdbx_description
1 polymer ?
#
loop_
_entity_poly.entity_id
_entity_poly.type
_entity_poly.pdbx_seq_one_letter_code
_entity_poly.pdbx_strand_id
1 'polypeptide(L)'
;MTRARVTLLAAGSCLAWACSVPLDANPAFRGCEADADCDEGAEVCHRGFCVAAACEPEDMLDCYTGATPDGGTPIIRGVCRVGQRSCVDGLFGPCRGQVLPGIEVCNGLNDDCDEDIDEQPEASCETGQQGQCNQGQPACAGAEIVCRRVQDPRSEVCDDLDNDCDGDIDEQADMACFPAGTNGCTEQPAGSGKFVCQGVCRAGVSACTSGVSQECAGAVMAQTGDGCTLMGQVALDDDCDGQVDEDCSACGVAGSTQGCYGGPVGTMDVGACAAGAQTCLGDGRWTACDAVTPEAESCANLSTGDDAAADNDCNGVTDDIEGRGEPCVGAAQGRCALGARDCQSDALTCVSPPAIAELCNGVDDDCDGVVDNGFDLLGDEANCGACGRPCAEGLACCNGSCVNTQSDGANCGTCGSAAGEGLACCSGSSRDTSSDPQHCGACGRACGAGRSCCDGVCVDTSRDAAHCGSCTQACEAGQTCCQSGCRAPASSFCQGCAQDCVSMDRECCMGACVDTDTDPSSCGSCGNSCDPGELCCDGGCVPDDTANCGTCGNSCAPGSLCCGGQCTPQGAANCGT
;
A
#
# COMPACT_ATOMS: atom_id res chain seq x y z
N MET A 1 4.71 49.46 -7.79
CA MET A 1 4.02 50.41 -6.89
C MET A 1 2.95 51.17 -7.66
N THR A 2 1.71 50.66 -7.68
CA THR A 2 0.49 51.42 -7.99
C THR A 2 -0.65 50.78 -7.20
N ARG A 3 -1.44 51.60 -6.49
CA ARG A 3 -2.41 51.21 -5.46
C ARG A 3 -3.76 50.81 -6.08
N ALA A 4 -4.36 49.70 -5.60
CA ALA A 4 -5.81 49.55 -5.55
C ALA A 4 -6.29 49.80 -4.10
N ARG A 5 -7.22 50.73 -3.92
CA ARG A 5 -7.84 51.07 -2.63
C ARG A 5 -9.11 50.24 -2.45
N VAL A 6 -9.15 49.40 -1.41
CA VAL A 6 -10.42 48.93 -0.83
C VAL A 6 -10.84 49.95 0.23
N THR A 7 -12.03 50.53 0.04
CA THR A 7 -12.60 51.51 0.98
C THR A 7 -13.35 50.74 2.06
N LEU A 8 -12.73 50.55 3.23
CA LEU A 8 -13.41 50.04 4.42
C LEU A 8 -14.15 51.19 5.10
N LEU A 9 -15.48 51.12 5.13
CA LEU A 9 -16.33 51.96 5.98
C LEU A 9 -16.67 51.19 7.26
N ALA A 10 -16.61 51.92 8.38
CA ALA A 10 -17.10 51.59 9.73
C ALA A 10 -16.09 51.02 10.76
N ALA A 11 -15.50 51.98 11.49
CA ALA A 11 -15.47 52.10 12.95
C ALA A 11 -15.17 50.87 13.83
N GLY A 12 -13.95 50.82 14.35
CA GLY A 12 -13.57 50.06 15.53
C GLY A 12 -12.08 50.27 15.83
N SER A 13 -11.75 51.04 16.85
CA SER A 13 -10.37 51.35 17.26
C SER A 13 -9.66 50.09 17.77
N CYS A 14 -8.61 49.64 17.11
CA CYS A 14 -7.68 48.64 17.68
C CYS A 14 -6.24 49.14 17.57
N LEU A 15 -5.65 49.46 18.73
CA LEU A 15 -4.22 49.68 18.91
C LEU A 15 -3.51 48.32 18.95
N ALA A 16 -2.23 48.34 18.54
CA ALA A 16 -1.35 47.22 18.28
C ALA A 16 -1.41 46.02 19.26
N TRP A 17 -1.36 44.83 18.64
CA TRP A 17 -1.15 43.46 19.14
C TRP A 17 -2.40 42.59 19.35
N ALA A 18 -2.46 41.50 18.56
CA ALA A 18 -3.42 40.39 18.52
C ALA A 18 -4.85 40.69 18.02
N CYS A 19 -5.09 40.47 16.72
CA CYS A 19 -6.43 40.15 16.21
C CYS A 19 -6.52 38.62 15.98
N SER A 20 -7.05 37.91 16.96
CA SER A 20 -7.66 36.59 16.73
C SER A 20 -9.16 36.83 16.61
N VAL A 21 -9.70 36.78 15.39
CA VAL A 21 -11.15 36.75 15.21
C VAL A 21 -11.55 35.27 15.26
N PRO A 22 -12.42 34.83 16.18
CA PRO A 22 -12.94 33.47 16.14
C PRO A 22 -13.70 33.27 14.82
N LEU A 23 -13.33 32.23 14.07
CA LEU A 23 -13.85 31.93 12.73
C LEU A 23 -15.36 31.62 12.73
N ASP A 24 -15.96 31.34 13.89
CA ASP A 24 -17.35 30.88 14.02
C ASP A 24 -18.40 32.02 14.11
N ALA A 25 -18.00 33.30 13.98
CA ALA A 25 -18.92 34.43 14.21
C ALA A 25 -19.26 35.26 12.96
N ASN A 26 -18.90 34.81 11.75
CA ASN A 26 -19.25 35.51 10.51
C ASN A 26 -20.25 34.68 9.68
N PRO A 27 -21.52 35.11 9.54
CA PRO A 27 -22.56 34.40 8.78
C PRO A 27 -22.32 34.38 7.26
N ALA A 28 -21.17 34.84 6.78
CA ALA A 28 -20.74 34.80 5.39
C ALA A 28 -19.75 33.66 5.07
N PHE A 29 -19.43 32.76 6.01
CA PHE A 29 -18.62 31.57 5.73
C PHE A 29 -19.52 30.35 5.56
N ARG A 30 -19.73 29.91 4.31
CA ARG A 30 -20.22 28.57 4.01
C ARG A 30 -19.02 27.66 3.75
N GLY A 31 -18.97 26.54 4.47
CA GLY A 31 -18.11 25.42 4.08
C GLY A 31 -18.67 24.76 2.82
N CYS A 32 -17.79 24.13 2.04
CA CYS A 32 -18.17 23.41 0.83
C CYS A 32 -17.26 22.19 0.65
N GLU A 33 -17.75 21.16 -0.03
CA GLU A 33 -16.98 19.96 -0.41
C GLU A 33 -16.86 19.87 -1.93
N ALA A 34 -17.85 20.39 -2.66
CA ALA A 34 -17.86 20.54 -4.10
C ALA A 34 -18.32 21.93 -4.54
N ASP A 35 -18.04 22.31 -5.80
CA ASP A 35 -18.51 23.57 -6.39
C ASP A 35 -20.04 23.71 -6.39
N ALA A 36 -20.77 22.59 -6.34
CA ALA A 36 -22.24 22.57 -6.27
C ALA A 36 -22.80 23.08 -4.94
N ASP A 37 -21.97 23.13 -3.88
CA ASP A 37 -22.36 23.62 -2.55
C ASP A 37 -22.30 25.16 -2.46
N CYS A 38 -21.69 25.81 -3.45
CA CYS A 38 -21.52 27.25 -3.53
C CYS A 38 -22.63 27.91 -4.37
N ASP A 39 -22.94 29.18 -4.09
CA ASP A 39 -24.03 29.89 -4.77
C ASP A 39 -23.78 29.96 -6.29
N GLU A 40 -24.77 29.53 -7.09
CA GLU A 40 -24.64 29.31 -8.54
C GLU A 40 -24.06 30.52 -9.28
N GLY A 41 -22.86 30.34 -9.85
CA GLY A 41 -22.29 31.21 -10.88
C GLY A 41 -21.37 32.34 -10.40
N ALA A 42 -21.00 32.41 -9.12
CA ALA A 42 -20.05 33.42 -8.63
C ALA A 42 -18.94 32.88 -7.71
N GLU A 43 -19.07 31.67 -7.17
CA GLU A 43 -18.16 31.11 -6.18
C GLU A 43 -17.72 29.69 -6.56
N VAL A 44 -16.50 29.30 -6.16
CA VAL A 44 -15.93 27.96 -6.33
C VAL A 44 -15.49 27.41 -4.98
N CYS A 45 -15.58 26.10 -4.81
CA CYS A 45 -15.14 25.46 -3.59
C CYS A 45 -13.62 25.28 -3.59
N HIS A 46 -12.93 26.01 -2.71
CA HIS A 46 -11.49 25.93 -2.58
C HIS A 46 -11.09 25.65 -1.13
N ARG A 47 -10.51 24.47 -0.90
CA ARG A 47 -10.02 24.01 0.41
C ARG A 47 -11.08 24.08 1.52
N GLY A 48 -12.32 23.72 1.19
CA GLY A 48 -13.42 23.72 2.15
C GLY A 48 -14.20 25.03 2.24
N PHE A 49 -13.91 26.03 1.39
CA PHE A 49 -14.53 27.36 1.43
C PHE A 49 -15.01 27.82 0.06
N CYS A 50 -16.23 28.36 -0.01
CA CYS A 50 -16.71 29.06 -1.20
C CYS A 50 -15.96 30.39 -1.37
N VAL A 51 -15.23 30.55 -2.47
CA VAL A 51 -14.47 31.77 -2.79
C VAL A 51 -14.95 32.38 -4.10
N ALA A 52 -15.06 33.71 -4.15
CA ALA A 52 -15.47 34.44 -5.34
C ALA A 52 -14.51 34.18 -6.52
N ALA A 53 -15.05 33.78 -7.67
CA ALA A 53 -14.33 33.23 -8.82
C ALA A 53 -13.57 34.26 -9.69
N ALA A 54 -13.01 35.32 -9.09
CA ALA A 54 -12.13 36.26 -9.78
C ALA A 54 -10.71 35.71 -9.83
N CYS A 55 -10.10 35.66 -11.02
CA CYS A 55 -8.74 35.16 -11.25
C CYS A 55 -7.94 36.07 -12.18
N GLU A 56 -6.62 35.92 -12.20
CA GLU A 56 -5.73 36.65 -13.09
C GLU A 56 -5.35 35.80 -14.33
N PRO A 57 -5.00 36.42 -15.46
CA PRO A 57 -4.57 35.69 -16.65
C PRO A 57 -3.39 34.76 -16.34
N GLU A 58 -3.44 33.52 -16.85
CA GLU A 58 -2.49 32.42 -16.60
C GLU A 58 -2.70 31.63 -15.30
N ASP A 59 -3.64 32.03 -14.43
CA ASP A 59 -4.00 31.22 -13.27
C ASP A 59 -4.62 29.87 -13.71
N MET A 60 -4.16 28.79 -13.05
CA MET A 60 -4.77 27.47 -13.11
C MET A 60 -5.25 27.06 -11.73
N LEU A 61 -6.46 26.52 -11.67
CA LEU A 61 -7.06 26.02 -10.45
C LEU A 61 -7.48 24.56 -10.67
N ASP A 62 -7.07 23.69 -9.76
CA ASP A 62 -7.55 22.31 -9.71
C ASP A 62 -9.04 22.32 -9.35
N CYS A 63 -9.81 21.45 -9.99
CA CYS A 63 -11.25 21.40 -9.84
C CYS A 63 -11.79 19.99 -9.94
N TYR A 64 -12.94 19.77 -9.30
CA TYR A 64 -13.69 18.53 -9.39
C TYR A 64 -15.16 18.85 -9.18
N THR A 65 -16.03 18.34 -10.05
CA THR A 65 -17.47 18.65 -10.03
C THR A 65 -18.34 17.45 -9.70
N GLY A 66 -17.74 16.31 -9.34
CA GLY A 66 -18.46 15.11 -8.91
C GLY A 66 -18.80 15.19 -7.43
N ALA A 67 -19.97 14.67 -7.07
CA ALA A 67 -20.31 14.27 -5.71
C ALA A 67 -20.29 12.72 -5.68
N THR A 68 -19.75 12.11 -4.63
CA THR A 68 -19.91 10.66 -4.44
C THR A 68 -21.39 10.35 -4.13
N PRO A 69 -21.88 9.12 -4.38
CA PRO A 69 -23.25 8.72 -4.04
C PRO A 69 -23.64 9.04 -2.58
N ASP A 70 -22.67 8.97 -1.66
CA ASP A 70 -22.85 9.24 -0.23
C ASP A 70 -22.56 10.70 0.18
N GLY A 71 -22.19 11.56 -0.76
CA GLY A 71 -21.92 12.99 -0.51
C GLY A 71 -20.63 13.29 0.25
N GLY A 72 -19.65 12.36 0.25
CA GLY A 72 -18.34 12.53 0.89
C GLY A 72 -17.27 13.16 -0.03
N THR A 73 -16.06 13.38 0.53
CA THR A 73 -14.91 13.87 -0.25
C THR A 73 -14.41 12.80 -1.23
N PRO A 74 -14.33 13.07 -2.54
CA PRO A 74 -13.98 12.07 -3.56
C PRO A 74 -12.54 11.58 -3.39
N ILE A 75 -12.36 10.26 -3.32
CA ILE A 75 -11.04 9.64 -3.25
C ILE A 75 -10.47 9.53 -4.67
N ILE A 76 -9.37 10.23 -4.93
CA ILE A 76 -8.66 10.17 -6.21
C ILE A 76 -7.79 8.90 -6.25
N ARG A 77 -8.43 7.73 -6.34
CA ARG A 77 -7.83 6.41 -6.59
C ARG A 77 -8.62 5.71 -7.72
N GLY A 78 -7.98 4.82 -8.46
CA GLY A 78 -8.64 4.17 -9.62
C GLY A 78 -8.73 5.07 -10.86
N VAL A 79 -9.91 5.09 -11.52
CA VAL A 79 -10.13 5.87 -12.75
C VAL A 79 -10.42 7.35 -12.50
N CYS A 80 -10.81 7.69 -11.26
CA CYS A 80 -11.19 9.02 -10.83
C CYS A 80 -10.00 9.98 -10.80
N ARG A 81 -10.18 11.20 -11.32
CA ARG A 81 -9.13 12.23 -11.35
C ARG A 81 -9.69 13.64 -11.36
N VAL A 82 -8.96 14.54 -10.70
CA VAL A 82 -9.23 15.98 -10.73
C VAL A 82 -8.97 16.56 -12.12
N GLY A 83 -9.76 17.57 -12.48
CA GLY A 83 -9.56 18.38 -13.67
C GLY A 83 -8.87 19.69 -13.35
N GLN A 84 -8.63 20.49 -14.38
CA GLN A 84 -8.11 21.85 -14.26
C GLN A 84 -8.98 22.84 -15.02
N ARG A 85 -9.11 24.04 -14.46
CA ARG A 85 -9.77 25.18 -15.09
C ARG A 85 -8.76 26.34 -15.23
N SER A 86 -8.70 26.89 -16.44
CA SER A 86 -7.85 28.03 -16.78
C SER A 86 -8.62 29.33 -16.66
N CYS A 87 -7.97 30.38 -16.19
CA CYS A 87 -8.57 31.72 -16.14
C CYS A 87 -8.67 32.35 -17.54
N VAL A 88 -9.86 32.79 -17.92
CA VAL A 88 -10.12 33.55 -19.16
C VAL A 88 -10.99 34.75 -18.82
N ASP A 89 -10.54 35.96 -19.17
CA ASP A 89 -11.26 37.21 -18.95
C ASP A 89 -11.68 37.46 -17.48
N GLY A 90 -10.82 37.06 -16.54
CA GLY A 90 -11.02 37.28 -15.11
C GLY A 90 -11.93 36.25 -14.41
N LEU A 91 -12.34 35.20 -15.12
CA LEU A 91 -13.18 34.11 -14.61
C LEU A 91 -12.56 32.75 -14.95
N PHE A 92 -12.66 31.79 -14.02
CA PHE A 92 -12.24 30.43 -14.32
C PHE A 92 -13.23 29.76 -15.29
N GLY A 93 -12.69 29.12 -16.32
CA GLY A 93 -13.47 28.31 -17.26
C GLY A 93 -14.02 27.01 -16.67
N PRO A 94 -14.69 26.17 -17.48
CA PRO A 94 -15.21 24.88 -17.03
C PRO A 94 -14.07 23.92 -16.63
N CYS A 95 -14.34 23.03 -15.68
CA CYS A 95 -13.39 22.01 -15.27
C CYS A 95 -13.11 21.03 -16.41
N ARG A 96 -11.87 20.98 -16.90
CA ARG A 96 -11.48 20.10 -18.01
C ARG A 96 -10.53 19.01 -17.53
N GLY A 97 -10.74 17.80 -18.05
CA GLY A 97 -9.86 16.66 -17.75
C GLY A 97 -10.15 15.96 -16.43
N GLN A 98 -11.26 16.26 -15.76
CA GLN A 98 -11.76 15.45 -14.66
C GLN A 98 -12.34 14.11 -15.17
N VAL A 99 -12.29 13.08 -14.34
CA VAL A 99 -13.06 11.83 -14.50
C VAL A 99 -13.98 11.71 -13.30
N LEU A 100 -15.28 11.71 -13.57
CA LEU A 100 -16.36 11.73 -12.57
C LEU A 100 -16.77 10.30 -12.18
N PRO A 101 -17.46 10.13 -11.04
CA PRO A 101 -18.07 8.86 -10.64
C PRO A 101 -18.84 8.20 -11.77
N GLY A 102 -18.47 6.97 -12.07
CA GLY A 102 -19.12 6.06 -13.00
C GLY A 102 -20.07 5.10 -12.30
N ILE A 103 -20.42 4.01 -12.98
CA ILE A 103 -21.09 2.86 -12.37
C ILE A 103 -19.99 1.86 -12.05
N GLU A 104 -20.00 1.34 -10.83
CA GLU A 104 -19.03 0.34 -10.39
C GLU A 104 -19.16 -0.96 -11.20
N VAL A 105 -18.02 -1.47 -11.70
CA VAL A 105 -17.94 -2.75 -12.41
C VAL A 105 -16.73 -3.52 -11.91
N CYS A 106 -16.85 -4.86 -11.79
CA CYS A 106 -15.75 -5.72 -11.35
C CYS A 106 -14.53 -5.64 -12.28
N ASN A 107 -13.61 -4.70 -12.05
CA ASN A 107 -12.44 -4.49 -12.87
C ASN A 107 -11.17 -4.18 -12.04
N GLY A 108 -11.28 -4.16 -10.71
CA GLY A 108 -10.18 -3.88 -9.78
C GLY A 108 -9.85 -2.39 -9.67
N LEU A 109 -10.72 -1.51 -10.17
CA LEU A 109 -10.62 -0.07 -10.08
C LEU A 109 -11.91 0.44 -9.42
N ASN A 110 -11.75 1.40 -8.53
CA ASN A 110 -12.88 2.18 -8.02
C ASN A 110 -13.35 3.13 -9.15
N ASP A 111 -14.51 2.82 -9.73
CA ASP A 111 -15.14 3.53 -10.85
C ASP A 111 -16.12 4.60 -10.39
N ASP A 112 -16.76 4.46 -9.23
CA ASP A 112 -17.73 5.42 -8.68
C ASP A 112 -17.15 6.41 -7.64
N CYS A 113 -15.86 6.34 -7.39
CA CYS A 113 -15.02 7.21 -6.57
C CYS A 113 -15.37 7.22 -5.06
N ASP A 114 -15.90 6.13 -4.51
CA ASP A 114 -16.18 5.97 -3.08
C ASP A 114 -14.96 5.47 -2.26
N GLU A 115 -15.16 4.84 -1.10
CA GLU A 115 -14.06 4.30 -0.27
C GLU A 115 -13.66 2.85 -0.60
N ASP A 116 -14.49 2.14 -1.34
CA ASP A 116 -14.35 0.72 -1.61
C ASP A 116 -13.84 0.48 -3.06
N ILE A 117 -13.53 -0.76 -3.41
CA ILE A 117 -13.15 -1.14 -4.78
C ILE A 117 -14.03 -2.31 -5.16
N ASP A 118 -14.69 -2.22 -6.33
CA ASP A 118 -15.59 -3.23 -6.86
C ASP A 118 -16.79 -3.57 -5.93
N GLU A 119 -17.26 -2.61 -5.12
CA GLU A 119 -18.48 -2.73 -4.33
C GLU A 119 -19.73 -2.65 -5.21
N GLN A 120 -20.77 -3.42 -4.88
CA GLN A 120 -22.01 -3.41 -5.65
C GLN A 120 -23.15 -3.07 -4.70
N PRO A 121 -23.62 -1.81 -4.66
CA PRO A 121 -24.67 -1.41 -3.74
C PRO A 121 -26.06 -1.97 -4.15
N GLU A 122 -26.76 -2.49 -3.13
CA GLU A 122 -28.21 -2.70 -3.01
C GLU A 122 -28.96 -3.64 -3.99
N ALA A 123 -28.32 -4.19 -5.03
CA ALA A 123 -29.01 -5.13 -5.90
C ALA A 123 -29.17 -6.51 -5.22
N SER A 124 -30.37 -7.06 -5.16
CA SER A 124 -30.58 -8.49 -4.84
C SER A 124 -30.41 -9.33 -6.10
N CYS A 125 -29.80 -10.50 -5.99
CA CYS A 125 -29.69 -11.46 -7.08
C CYS A 125 -30.24 -12.84 -6.66
N GLU A 126 -30.51 -13.69 -7.65
CA GLU A 126 -30.95 -15.07 -7.42
C GLU A 126 -29.76 -16.03 -7.63
N THR A 127 -29.45 -16.86 -6.62
CA THR A 127 -28.36 -17.84 -6.70
C THR A 127 -28.73 -19.05 -7.55
N GLY A 128 -30.02 -19.23 -7.86
CA GLY A 128 -30.56 -20.38 -8.59
C GLY A 128 -30.81 -21.62 -7.72
N GLN A 129 -30.71 -21.47 -6.41
CA GLN A 129 -30.95 -22.54 -5.43
C GLN A 129 -32.40 -22.51 -4.93
N GLN A 130 -32.83 -23.55 -4.19
CA GLN A 130 -34.20 -23.64 -3.69
C GLN A 130 -34.37 -22.91 -2.34
N GLY A 131 -35.62 -22.68 -1.94
CA GLY A 131 -35.94 -22.14 -0.62
C GLY A 131 -35.28 -20.79 -0.29
N GLN A 132 -34.81 -20.67 0.95
CA GLN A 132 -34.18 -19.45 1.47
C GLN A 132 -32.81 -19.19 0.84
N CYS A 133 -32.19 -20.22 0.28
CA CYS A 133 -30.87 -20.19 -0.35
C CYS A 133 -30.87 -19.49 -1.71
N ASN A 134 -32.04 -19.23 -2.31
CA ASN A 134 -32.15 -18.51 -3.58
C ASN A 134 -31.79 -17.02 -3.44
N GLN A 135 -31.93 -16.44 -2.25
CA GLN A 135 -31.56 -15.05 -2.04
C GLN A 135 -30.03 -14.91 -2.05
N GLY A 136 -29.54 -14.02 -2.91
CA GLY A 136 -28.14 -13.67 -2.97
C GLY A 136 -27.90 -12.17 -3.12
N GLN A 137 -26.65 -11.79 -2.89
CA GLN A 137 -26.11 -10.47 -3.09
C GLN A 137 -25.01 -10.56 -4.16
N PRO A 138 -25.00 -9.65 -5.15
CA PRO A 138 -23.97 -9.60 -6.17
C PRO A 138 -22.63 -9.31 -5.51
N ALA A 139 -21.62 -10.04 -5.94
CA ALA A 139 -20.24 -9.90 -5.50
C ALA A 139 -19.33 -10.10 -6.72
N CYS A 140 -18.12 -9.56 -6.67
CA CYS A 140 -17.14 -9.75 -7.72
C CYS A 140 -16.33 -11.03 -7.51
N ALA A 141 -16.27 -11.89 -8.53
CA ALA A 141 -15.33 -13.01 -8.61
C ALA A 141 -14.38 -12.78 -9.79
N GLY A 142 -13.29 -12.04 -9.54
CA GLY A 142 -12.45 -11.51 -10.61
C GLY A 142 -13.22 -10.44 -11.39
N ALA A 143 -13.31 -10.59 -12.72
CA ALA A 143 -13.98 -9.61 -13.58
C ALA A 143 -15.46 -9.91 -13.86
N GLU A 144 -16.07 -10.85 -13.11
CA GLU A 144 -17.44 -11.30 -13.29
C GLU A 144 -18.28 -11.02 -12.04
N ILE A 145 -19.48 -10.48 -12.23
CA ILE A 145 -20.49 -10.36 -11.17
C ILE A 145 -21.07 -11.76 -10.92
N VAL A 146 -20.83 -12.30 -9.74
CA VAL A 146 -21.41 -13.55 -9.26
C VAL A 146 -22.47 -13.26 -8.20
N CYS A 147 -23.49 -14.12 -8.13
CA CYS A 147 -24.48 -14.04 -7.08
C CYS A 147 -24.03 -14.89 -5.88
N ARG A 148 -23.63 -14.25 -4.78
CA ARG A 148 -23.24 -14.95 -3.56
C ARG A 148 -24.45 -15.10 -2.64
N ARG A 149 -24.65 -16.29 -2.09
CA ARG A 149 -25.71 -16.57 -1.11
C ARG A 149 -25.54 -15.66 0.12
N VAL A 150 -26.63 -15.06 0.59
CA VAL A 150 -26.62 -14.18 1.79
C VAL A 150 -26.92 -14.92 3.10
N GLN A 151 -27.47 -16.13 3.03
CA GLN A 151 -27.72 -16.98 4.20
C GLN A 151 -26.78 -18.18 4.19
N ASP A 152 -26.09 -18.43 5.29
CA ASP A 152 -25.27 -19.64 5.42
C ASP A 152 -26.14 -20.89 5.61
N PRO A 153 -25.73 -22.07 5.10
CA PRO A 153 -26.32 -23.35 5.46
C PRO A 153 -26.51 -23.50 6.96
N ARG A 154 -27.69 -23.88 7.39
CA ARG A 154 -27.97 -24.27 8.77
C ARG A 154 -28.73 -25.58 8.76
N SER A 155 -28.62 -26.37 9.82
CA SER A 155 -29.35 -27.65 9.93
C SER A 155 -30.86 -27.47 9.67
N GLU A 156 -31.45 -28.45 9.02
CA GLU A 156 -32.88 -28.48 8.70
C GLU A 156 -33.77 -28.28 9.91
N VAL A 157 -34.81 -27.46 9.71
CA VAL A 157 -35.93 -27.30 10.62
C VAL A 157 -37.17 -27.79 9.88
N CYS A 158 -38.05 -28.50 10.57
CA CYS A 158 -39.29 -29.01 9.97
C CYS A 158 -40.26 -27.86 9.60
N ASP A 159 -39.99 -27.17 8.49
CA ASP A 159 -40.69 -25.97 8.04
C ASP A 159 -40.99 -25.94 6.53
N ASP A 160 -40.75 -27.06 5.82
CA ASP A 160 -40.96 -27.23 4.36
C ASP A 160 -40.01 -26.36 3.53
N LEU A 161 -38.86 -25.94 4.10
CA LEU A 161 -37.84 -25.15 3.43
C LEU A 161 -36.45 -25.80 3.60
N ASP A 162 -35.75 -25.95 2.47
CA ASP A 162 -34.31 -26.28 2.42
C ASP A 162 -33.50 -25.19 3.15
N ASN A 163 -33.05 -25.49 4.38
CA ASN A 163 -32.32 -24.60 5.27
C ASN A 163 -30.80 -24.78 5.16
N ASP A 164 -30.33 -25.97 4.83
CA ASP A 164 -28.93 -26.31 4.70
C ASP A 164 -28.41 -26.18 3.25
N CYS A 165 -29.33 -25.97 2.31
CA CYS A 165 -29.10 -25.70 0.90
C CYS A 165 -28.47 -26.88 0.15
N ASP A 166 -28.73 -28.12 0.56
CA ASP A 166 -28.26 -29.32 -0.12
C ASP A 166 -29.19 -29.79 -1.27
N GLY A 167 -30.43 -29.27 -1.28
CA GLY A 167 -31.43 -29.46 -2.31
C GLY A 167 -32.50 -30.52 -2.00
N ASP A 168 -32.39 -31.22 -0.86
CA ASP A 168 -33.48 -31.95 -0.25
C ASP A 168 -34.29 -30.98 0.69
N ILE A 169 -35.47 -31.39 1.14
CA ILE A 169 -36.33 -30.55 2.01
C ILE A 169 -36.63 -31.35 3.27
N ASP A 170 -36.40 -30.74 4.43
CA ASP A 170 -36.65 -31.30 5.77
C ASP A 170 -35.94 -32.66 6.00
N GLU A 171 -34.85 -32.96 5.28
CA GLU A 171 -34.08 -34.17 5.52
C GLU A 171 -33.41 -34.10 6.89
N GLN A 172 -33.51 -35.18 7.67
CA GLN A 172 -32.99 -35.19 9.04
C GLN A 172 -33.63 -34.14 9.97
N ALA A 173 -34.77 -33.54 9.60
CA ALA A 173 -35.56 -32.61 10.44
C ALA A 173 -36.42 -33.34 11.51
N ASP A 174 -36.23 -34.66 11.69
CA ASP A 174 -36.85 -35.43 12.75
C ASP A 174 -36.33 -34.95 14.10
N MET A 175 -37.21 -34.39 14.93
CA MET A 175 -36.82 -33.81 16.21
C MET A 175 -37.05 -34.81 17.35
N ALA A 176 -36.19 -34.79 18.37
CA ALA A 176 -36.54 -35.41 19.64
C ALA A 176 -37.73 -34.67 20.28
N CYS A 177 -38.56 -35.40 21.02
CA CYS A 177 -39.78 -34.86 21.58
C CYS A 177 -40.13 -35.50 22.93
N PHE A 178 -40.92 -34.80 23.73
CA PHE A 178 -41.58 -35.37 24.89
C PHE A 178 -42.99 -34.76 25.03
N PRO A 179 -44.04 -35.55 25.35
CA PRO A 179 -45.39 -35.04 25.49
C PRO A 179 -45.49 -33.88 26.50
N ALA A 180 -46.17 -32.79 26.11
CA ALA A 180 -46.34 -31.65 26.99
C ALA A 180 -47.23 -31.97 28.19
N GLY A 181 -46.84 -31.52 29.39
CA GLY A 181 -47.61 -31.69 30.62
C GLY A 181 -47.47 -33.06 31.30
N THR A 182 -46.51 -33.88 30.88
CA THR A 182 -46.12 -35.13 31.55
C THR A 182 -44.79 -34.96 32.29
N ASN A 183 -44.62 -35.64 33.42
CA ASN A 183 -43.36 -35.71 34.14
C ASN A 183 -42.40 -36.72 33.48
N GLY A 184 -41.10 -36.52 33.69
CA GLY A 184 -40.05 -37.50 33.37
C GLY A 184 -38.89 -36.96 32.54
N CYS A 185 -39.17 -36.24 31.45
CA CYS A 185 -38.13 -35.57 30.67
C CYS A 185 -38.38 -34.08 30.58
N THR A 186 -37.31 -33.29 30.75
CA THR A 186 -37.33 -31.84 30.60
C THR A 186 -36.42 -31.41 29.48
N GLU A 187 -36.91 -30.50 28.63
CA GLU A 187 -36.11 -29.92 27.57
C GLU A 187 -35.16 -28.87 28.17
N GLN A 188 -33.85 -29.02 27.96
CA GLN A 188 -32.85 -28.12 28.53
C GLN A 188 -31.81 -27.73 27.46
N PRO A 189 -31.62 -26.42 27.18
CA PRO A 189 -32.54 -25.31 27.52
C PRO A 189 -33.88 -25.43 26.76
N ALA A 190 -34.94 -24.79 27.25
CA ALA A 190 -36.26 -24.85 26.60
C ALA A 190 -36.19 -24.38 25.13
N GLY A 191 -36.76 -25.16 24.21
CA GLY A 191 -36.69 -24.96 22.77
C GLY A 191 -35.42 -25.48 22.08
N SER A 192 -34.53 -26.21 22.77
CA SER A 192 -33.30 -26.77 22.19
C SER A 192 -33.50 -28.08 21.41
N GLY A 193 -34.63 -28.76 21.59
CA GLY A 193 -34.84 -30.13 21.14
C GLY A 193 -34.06 -31.19 21.94
N LYS A 194 -33.25 -30.81 22.95
CA LYS A 194 -32.49 -31.73 23.80
C LYS A 194 -33.26 -32.02 25.09
N PHE A 195 -33.51 -33.29 25.38
CA PHE A 195 -34.26 -33.73 26.55
C PHE A 195 -33.36 -34.43 27.58
N VAL A 196 -33.37 -33.91 28.81
CA VAL A 196 -32.79 -34.56 29.99
C VAL A 196 -33.89 -35.32 30.70
N CYS A 197 -33.75 -36.64 30.78
CA CYS A 197 -34.73 -37.54 31.38
C CYS A 197 -34.28 -38.03 32.76
N GLN A 198 -35.22 -38.50 33.58
CA GLN A 198 -34.97 -39.16 34.86
C GLN A 198 -35.45 -40.62 34.79
N GLY A 199 -34.75 -41.51 35.49
CA GLY A 199 -35.16 -42.90 35.61
C GLY A 199 -35.39 -43.63 34.28
N VAL A 200 -36.49 -44.37 34.20
CA VAL A 200 -36.85 -45.16 33.00
C VAL A 200 -37.44 -44.32 31.86
N CYS A 201 -37.71 -43.03 32.11
CA CYS A 201 -38.27 -42.14 31.09
C CYS A 201 -37.27 -41.88 29.97
N ARG A 202 -37.80 -41.74 28.75
CA ARG A 202 -37.00 -41.39 27.57
C ARG A 202 -37.78 -40.53 26.60
N ALA A 203 -37.09 -39.63 25.92
CA ALA A 203 -37.63 -38.89 24.80
C ALA A 203 -38.04 -39.81 23.64
N GLY A 204 -39.04 -39.36 22.89
CA GLY A 204 -39.43 -39.96 21.62
C GLY A 204 -38.86 -39.19 20.44
N VAL A 205 -39.33 -39.56 19.25
CA VAL A 205 -39.03 -38.84 18.00
C VAL A 205 -40.35 -38.38 17.40
N SER A 206 -40.40 -37.10 17.03
CA SER A 206 -41.48 -36.53 16.22
C SER A 206 -41.00 -36.51 14.78
N ALA A 207 -41.56 -37.39 13.96
CA ALA A 207 -41.24 -37.43 12.54
C ALA A 207 -41.64 -36.10 11.87
N CYS A 208 -40.80 -35.57 10.99
CA CYS A 208 -41.19 -34.47 10.13
C CYS A 208 -41.91 -35.00 8.89
N THR A 209 -43.07 -34.42 8.55
CA THR A 209 -43.76 -34.77 7.30
C THR A 209 -44.41 -33.52 6.72
N SER A 210 -43.86 -33.05 5.60
CA SER A 210 -44.34 -31.85 4.87
C SER A 210 -44.38 -30.60 5.76
N GLY A 211 -43.26 -30.25 6.40
CA GLY A 211 -43.15 -29.09 7.29
C GLY A 211 -43.98 -29.15 8.57
N VAL A 212 -44.47 -30.33 8.97
CA VAL A 212 -45.25 -30.52 10.18
C VAL A 212 -44.69 -31.64 11.03
N SER A 213 -44.25 -31.31 12.24
CA SER A 213 -43.87 -32.28 13.26
C SER A 213 -45.08 -33.12 13.68
N GLN A 214 -44.95 -34.43 13.57
CA GLN A 214 -46.00 -35.38 13.95
C GLN A 214 -46.03 -35.60 15.46
N GLU A 215 -47.02 -36.36 15.94
CA GLU A 215 -47.11 -36.74 17.35
C GLU A 215 -45.85 -37.48 17.82
N CYS A 216 -45.48 -37.25 19.08
CA CYS A 216 -44.28 -37.81 19.66
C CYS A 216 -44.37 -39.34 19.79
N ALA A 217 -43.57 -40.07 19.01
CA ALA A 217 -43.57 -41.52 18.99
C ALA A 217 -42.40 -42.09 19.80
N GLY A 218 -42.64 -43.15 20.58
CA GLY A 218 -41.59 -43.91 21.27
C GLY A 218 -41.13 -43.36 22.63
N ALA A 219 -41.66 -42.20 23.06
CA ALA A 219 -41.41 -41.66 24.39
C ALA A 219 -41.92 -42.61 25.50
N VAL A 220 -41.17 -42.74 26.59
CA VAL A 220 -41.62 -43.41 27.83
C VAL A 220 -41.90 -42.34 28.85
N MET A 221 -43.16 -42.31 29.31
CA MET A 221 -43.66 -41.36 30.29
C MET A 221 -43.65 -41.97 31.68
N ALA A 222 -43.65 -41.11 32.69
CA ALA A 222 -43.81 -41.48 34.10
C ALA A 222 -44.97 -42.46 34.30
N GLN A 223 -44.71 -43.58 34.97
CA GLN A 223 -45.76 -44.47 35.45
C GLN A 223 -46.45 -43.87 36.69
N THR A 224 -47.53 -44.49 37.16
CA THR A 224 -48.21 -44.04 38.38
C THR A 224 -47.51 -44.62 39.62
N GLY A 225 -46.56 -43.87 40.19
CA GLY A 225 -45.77 -44.25 41.37
C GLY A 225 -44.72 -45.30 41.07
N ASP A 226 -43.66 -45.34 41.87
CA ASP A 226 -42.47 -46.16 41.60
C ASP A 226 -42.65 -47.68 41.90
N GLY A 227 -43.78 -48.06 42.50
CA GLY A 227 -44.03 -49.45 42.86
C GLY A 227 -43.02 -49.96 43.91
N CYS A 228 -42.83 -51.27 43.99
CA CYS A 228 -41.78 -51.85 44.83
C CYS A 228 -41.03 -52.92 44.07
N THR A 229 -39.73 -52.72 43.92
CA THR A 229 -38.87 -53.69 43.27
C THR A 229 -38.71 -54.97 44.11
N LEU A 230 -38.71 -56.14 43.44
CA LEU A 230 -38.51 -57.42 44.12
C LEU A 230 -37.03 -57.61 44.53
N MET A 231 -36.81 -58.17 45.72
CA MET A 231 -35.46 -58.42 46.22
C MET A 231 -34.62 -59.27 45.25
N GLY A 232 -33.46 -58.74 44.85
CA GLY A 232 -32.55 -59.36 43.89
C GLY A 232 -32.55 -58.71 42.50
N GLN A 233 -33.39 -57.71 42.27
CA GLN A 233 -33.35 -56.81 41.11
C GLN A 233 -32.80 -55.44 41.52
N VAL A 234 -32.27 -54.68 40.56
CA VAL A 234 -31.92 -53.27 40.76
C VAL A 234 -33.21 -52.47 40.70
N ALA A 235 -33.50 -51.70 41.74
CA ALA A 235 -34.62 -50.79 41.76
C ALA A 235 -34.34 -49.59 40.84
N LEU A 236 -35.35 -49.19 40.07
CA LEU A 236 -35.27 -48.10 39.09
C LEU A 236 -36.32 -47.05 39.46
N ASP A 237 -36.17 -45.84 38.92
CA ASP A 237 -37.15 -44.74 39.03
C ASP A 237 -38.18 -44.87 37.89
N ASP A 238 -39.31 -45.52 38.16
CA ASP A 238 -40.40 -45.85 37.22
C ASP A 238 -41.38 -44.68 36.98
N ASP A 239 -41.51 -43.76 37.93
CA ASP A 239 -42.34 -42.55 37.79
C ASP A 239 -41.56 -41.27 37.47
N CYS A 240 -40.24 -41.40 37.35
CA CYS A 240 -39.30 -40.43 36.84
C CYS A 240 -39.30 -39.12 37.65
N ASP A 241 -39.46 -39.24 38.97
CA ASP A 241 -39.46 -38.11 39.90
C ASP A 241 -38.08 -37.84 40.52
N GLY A 242 -37.10 -38.71 40.24
CA GLY A 242 -35.73 -38.66 40.74
C GLY A 242 -35.52 -39.40 42.07
N GLN A 243 -36.53 -40.09 42.58
CA GLN A 243 -36.45 -40.99 43.71
C GLN A 243 -36.62 -42.44 43.23
N VAL A 244 -36.23 -43.39 44.09
CA VAL A 244 -36.31 -44.82 43.78
C VAL A 244 -37.05 -45.53 44.91
N ASP A 245 -38.08 -46.31 44.57
CA ASP A 245 -39.00 -47.04 45.44
C ASP A 245 -39.57 -46.19 46.62
N GLU A 246 -39.81 -44.90 46.45
CA GLU A 246 -40.29 -43.97 47.50
C GLU A 246 -41.76 -44.17 47.88
N ASP A 247 -42.57 -44.69 46.96
CA ASP A 247 -43.97 -45.06 47.18
C ASP A 247 -44.16 -46.42 47.88
N CYS A 248 -43.07 -47.10 48.23
CA CYS A 248 -43.13 -48.35 48.98
C CYS A 248 -43.66 -48.18 50.40
N SER A 249 -44.79 -48.84 50.68
CA SER A 249 -45.42 -48.82 52.01
C SER A 249 -44.71 -49.69 53.06
N ALA A 250 -43.86 -50.63 52.65
CA ALA A 250 -43.03 -51.46 53.53
C ALA A 250 -41.90 -52.18 52.75
N CYS A 251 -40.65 -51.71 52.89
CA CYS A 251 -39.44 -52.28 52.28
C CYS A 251 -38.95 -53.63 52.86
N GLY A 252 -39.66 -54.18 53.85
CA GLY A 252 -39.32 -55.46 54.48
C GLY A 252 -38.68 -55.31 55.86
N VAL A 253 -37.58 -56.03 56.10
CA VAL A 253 -36.91 -56.07 57.41
C VAL A 253 -35.95 -54.89 57.53
N ALA A 254 -36.08 -54.10 58.60
CA ALA A 254 -35.16 -52.99 58.87
C ALA A 254 -33.69 -53.43 58.79
N GLY A 255 -32.90 -52.73 57.97
CA GLY A 255 -31.50 -53.03 57.67
C GLY A 255 -31.27 -53.92 56.45
N SER A 256 -32.30 -54.41 55.75
CA SER A 256 -32.11 -55.02 54.43
C SER A 256 -31.67 -53.99 53.41
N THR A 257 -30.81 -54.38 52.48
CA THR A 257 -30.34 -53.55 51.38
C THR A 257 -30.78 -54.12 50.04
N GLN A 258 -30.96 -53.24 49.05
CA GLN A 258 -31.13 -53.61 47.64
C GLN A 258 -30.35 -52.64 46.76
N GLY A 259 -30.00 -53.08 45.55
CA GLY A 259 -29.39 -52.21 44.54
C GLY A 259 -30.42 -51.23 43.98
N CYS A 260 -29.99 -50.04 43.60
CA CYS A 260 -30.86 -49.01 43.03
C CYS A 260 -30.11 -48.15 42.01
N TYR A 261 -30.85 -47.55 41.08
CA TYR A 261 -30.31 -46.58 40.14
C TYR A 261 -31.43 -45.66 39.62
N GLY A 262 -31.33 -44.36 39.91
CA GLY A 262 -32.30 -43.35 39.47
C GLY A 262 -31.90 -42.60 38.21
N GLY A 263 -30.75 -42.92 37.61
CA GLY A 263 -30.29 -42.28 36.38
C GLY A 263 -31.07 -42.75 35.14
N PRO A 264 -30.94 -42.04 34.01
CA PRO A 264 -31.54 -42.42 32.73
C PRO A 264 -31.26 -43.86 32.32
N VAL A 265 -32.17 -44.46 31.55
CA VAL A 265 -31.92 -45.78 30.98
C VAL A 265 -30.70 -45.76 30.06
N GLY A 266 -29.75 -46.68 30.28
CA GLY A 266 -28.55 -46.83 29.46
C GLY A 266 -27.29 -46.13 29.97
N THR A 267 -27.38 -45.30 31.02
CA THR A 267 -26.22 -44.63 31.64
C THR A 267 -25.60 -45.43 32.78
N MET A 268 -26.28 -46.46 33.29
CA MET A 268 -25.75 -47.34 34.34
C MET A 268 -24.50 -48.07 33.86
N ASP A 269 -23.43 -48.02 34.66
CA ASP A 269 -22.12 -48.62 34.37
C ASP A 269 -21.42 -48.04 33.13
N VAL A 270 -21.82 -46.82 32.71
CA VAL A 270 -21.12 -46.00 31.71
C VAL A 270 -20.38 -44.88 32.43
N GLY A 271 -19.11 -44.69 32.10
CA GLY A 271 -18.32 -43.61 32.70
C GLY A 271 -18.20 -43.72 34.22
N ALA A 272 -18.46 -42.60 34.90
CA ALA A 272 -18.52 -42.51 36.36
C ALA A 272 -19.83 -43.07 36.96
N CYS A 273 -20.87 -43.28 36.16
CA CYS A 273 -22.18 -43.72 36.65
C CYS A 273 -22.17 -45.18 37.10
N ALA A 274 -22.73 -45.42 38.28
CA ALA A 274 -22.80 -46.74 38.87
C ALA A 274 -24.08 -46.92 39.70
N ALA A 275 -24.60 -48.15 39.70
CA ALA A 275 -25.68 -48.52 40.60
C ALA A 275 -25.26 -48.36 42.07
N GLY A 276 -26.16 -47.82 42.88
CA GLY A 276 -26.02 -47.67 44.31
C GLY A 276 -26.79 -48.74 45.09
N ALA A 277 -26.95 -48.52 46.38
CA ALA A 277 -27.78 -49.26 47.29
C ALA A 277 -28.68 -48.34 48.10
N GLN A 278 -29.84 -48.87 48.46
CA GLN A 278 -30.76 -48.28 49.42
C GLN A 278 -30.99 -49.24 50.58
N THR A 279 -31.21 -48.69 51.78
CA THR A 279 -31.37 -49.45 53.03
C THR A 279 -32.76 -49.26 53.59
N CYS A 280 -33.41 -50.35 53.99
CA CYS A 280 -34.75 -50.31 54.58
C CYS A 280 -34.69 -49.80 56.01
N LEU A 281 -35.38 -48.69 56.30
CA LEU A 281 -35.45 -48.08 57.62
C LEU A 281 -36.50 -48.75 58.52
N GLY A 282 -36.43 -48.47 59.83
CA GLY A 282 -37.32 -49.07 60.83
C GLY A 282 -38.80 -48.66 60.73
N ASP A 283 -39.09 -47.62 59.95
CA ASP A 283 -40.44 -47.15 59.61
C ASP A 283 -40.98 -47.76 58.31
N GLY A 284 -40.23 -48.66 57.68
CA GLY A 284 -40.64 -49.39 56.48
C GLY A 284 -40.39 -48.64 55.17
N ARG A 285 -39.63 -47.54 55.19
CA ARG A 285 -39.25 -46.77 53.98
C ARG A 285 -37.81 -47.05 53.57
N TRP A 286 -37.51 -46.94 52.28
CA TRP A 286 -36.13 -46.95 51.81
C TRP A 286 -35.42 -45.63 52.11
N THR A 287 -34.10 -45.68 52.29
CA THR A 287 -33.26 -44.48 52.17
C THR A 287 -33.20 -44.04 50.71
N ALA A 288 -32.80 -42.79 50.47
CA ALA A 288 -32.43 -42.36 49.12
C ALA A 288 -31.40 -43.33 48.51
N CYS A 289 -31.49 -43.52 47.20
CA CYS A 289 -30.51 -44.27 46.45
C CYS A 289 -29.17 -43.54 46.45
N ASP A 290 -28.07 -44.22 46.81
CA ASP A 290 -26.72 -43.63 46.78
C ASP A 290 -25.98 -43.88 45.45
N ALA A 291 -26.73 -44.13 44.37
CA ALA A 291 -26.18 -44.30 43.02
C ALA A 291 -25.45 -43.04 42.52
N VAL A 292 -24.44 -43.25 41.70
CA VAL A 292 -23.80 -42.17 40.93
C VAL A 292 -24.56 -42.02 39.61
N THR A 293 -25.22 -40.88 39.43
CA THR A 293 -26.05 -40.56 38.26
C THR A 293 -25.38 -39.49 37.40
N PRO A 294 -25.80 -39.31 36.13
CA PRO A 294 -25.20 -38.34 35.23
C PRO A 294 -25.10 -36.93 35.80
N GLU A 295 -23.93 -36.33 35.68
CA GLU A 295 -23.64 -34.92 35.96
C GLU A 295 -22.93 -34.32 34.76
N ALA A 296 -23.41 -33.18 34.25
CA ALA A 296 -22.83 -32.56 33.05
C ALA A 296 -21.31 -32.30 33.20
N GLU A 297 -20.57 -32.50 32.10
CA GLU A 297 -19.17 -32.14 31.99
C GLU A 297 -19.02 -30.62 32.15
N SER A 298 -18.02 -30.24 32.92
CA SER A 298 -17.65 -28.88 33.20
C SER A 298 -16.14 -28.76 33.31
N CYS A 299 -15.64 -27.53 33.29
CA CYS A 299 -14.21 -27.32 33.49
C CYS A 299 -13.74 -27.73 34.91
N ALA A 300 -14.66 -27.90 35.88
CA ALA A 300 -14.33 -28.25 37.27
C ALA A 300 -14.17 -29.76 37.51
N ASN A 301 -14.73 -30.60 36.63
CA ASN A 301 -14.62 -32.06 36.65
C ASN A 301 -13.83 -32.60 35.46
N LEU A 302 -13.08 -31.73 34.75
CA LEU A 302 -12.12 -32.14 33.73
C LEU A 302 -11.15 -33.18 34.25
N SER A 303 -11.04 -34.29 33.55
CA SER A 303 -9.99 -35.26 33.83
C SER A 303 -8.67 -34.83 33.18
N THR A 304 -7.56 -35.14 33.82
CA THR A 304 -6.23 -35.03 33.17
C THR A 304 -5.75 -36.43 32.78
N GLY A 305 -6.37 -37.07 31.78
CA GLY A 305 -5.90 -38.37 31.25
C GLY A 305 -6.97 -39.27 30.63
N ASP A 306 -6.56 -40.46 30.19
CA ASP A 306 -7.41 -41.50 29.56
C ASP A 306 -8.14 -42.37 30.60
N ASP A 307 -8.88 -41.77 31.54
CA ASP A 307 -9.61 -42.51 32.57
C ASP A 307 -11.10 -42.57 32.24
N ALA A 308 -11.69 -43.77 32.21
CA ALA A 308 -13.14 -43.98 32.06
C ALA A 308 -13.98 -43.37 33.21
N ALA A 309 -13.35 -42.77 34.21
CA ALA A 309 -14.00 -42.00 35.28
C ALA A 309 -14.20 -40.51 34.93
N ALA A 310 -13.91 -40.12 33.69
CA ALA A 310 -14.00 -38.75 33.16
C ALA A 310 -15.28 -38.46 32.35
N ASP A 311 -16.09 -39.48 32.12
CA ASP A 311 -17.40 -39.40 31.46
C ASP A 311 -18.43 -39.26 32.59
N ASN A 312 -18.76 -38.01 32.92
CA ASN A 312 -19.53 -37.66 34.11
C ASN A 312 -21.02 -37.63 33.81
N ASP A 313 -21.41 -37.30 32.58
CA ASP A 313 -22.78 -37.36 32.08
C ASP A 313 -23.15 -38.76 31.56
N CYS A 314 -22.17 -39.66 31.51
CA CYS A 314 -22.31 -41.08 31.23
C CYS A 314 -22.90 -41.34 29.84
N ASN A 315 -22.56 -40.48 28.88
CA ASN A 315 -22.98 -40.59 27.49
C ASN A 315 -22.02 -41.44 26.63
N GLY A 316 -20.89 -41.86 27.20
CA GLY A 316 -19.85 -42.66 26.53
C GLY A 316 -18.75 -41.85 25.86
N VAL A 317 -18.79 -40.52 25.98
CA VAL A 317 -17.78 -39.58 25.50
C VAL A 317 -17.13 -38.91 26.73
N THR A 318 -15.81 -38.95 26.80
CA THR A 318 -15.07 -38.30 27.89
C THR A 318 -14.79 -36.82 27.58
N ASP A 319 -14.98 -35.95 28.58
CA ASP A 319 -14.62 -34.53 28.57
C ASP A 319 -15.28 -33.68 27.44
N ASP A 320 -16.53 -33.97 27.08
CA ASP A 320 -17.33 -33.28 26.04
C ASP A 320 -18.11 -32.05 26.57
N ILE A 321 -17.38 -31.18 27.26
CA ILE A 321 -17.91 -29.93 27.83
C ILE A 321 -18.63 -29.09 26.78
N GLU A 322 -19.92 -28.82 27.01
CA GLU A 322 -20.75 -28.05 26.09
C GLU A 322 -20.13 -26.66 25.82
N GLY A 323 -19.91 -26.37 24.54
CA GLY A 323 -19.34 -25.09 24.07
C GLY A 323 -17.81 -25.00 24.16
N ARG A 324 -17.09 -26.05 24.56
CA ARG A 324 -15.63 -26.11 24.45
C ARG A 324 -15.22 -26.25 22.99
N GLY A 325 -14.21 -25.49 22.57
CA GLY A 325 -13.75 -25.40 21.18
C GLY A 325 -14.52 -24.40 20.32
N GLU A 326 -15.70 -23.95 20.76
CA GLU A 326 -16.48 -22.94 20.03
C GLU A 326 -15.71 -21.61 19.92
N PRO A 327 -15.83 -20.91 18.77
CA PRO A 327 -15.19 -19.63 18.58
C PRO A 327 -15.72 -18.61 19.59
N CYS A 328 -14.84 -17.74 20.06
CA CYS A 328 -15.19 -16.68 20.99
C CYS A 328 -14.40 -15.40 20.70
N VAL A 329 -14.93 -14.28 21.17
CA VAL A 329 -14.26 -12.98 21.11
C VAL A 329 -13.89 -12.57 22.54
N GLY A 330 -12.59 -12.46 22.79
CA GLY A 330 -12.01 -12.00 24.06
C GLY A 330 -11.92 -10.47 24.15
N ALA A 331 -11.28 -9.99 25.21
CA ALA A 331 -11.11 -8.57 25.48
C ALA A 331 -9.85 -7.94 24.82
N ALA A 332 -8.97 -8.75 24.23
CA ALA A 332 -7.78 -8.28 23.53
C ALA A 332 -8.12 -7.71 22.14
N GLN A 333 -7.19 -6.99 21.52
CA GLN A 333 -7.33 -6.44 20.18
C GLN A 333 -6.64 -7.34 19.13
N GLY A 334 -6.86 -7.03 17.85
CA GLY A 334 -6.22 -7.73 16.73
C GLY A 334 -6.54 -9.24 16.70
N ARG A 335 -5.55 -10.06 16.35
CA ARG A 335 -5.73 -11.52 16.25
C ARG A 335 -6.02 -12.17 17.60
N CYS A 336 -5.63 -11.49 18.67
CA CYS A 336 -5.77 -11.94 20.04
C CYS A 336 -7.20 -11.74 20.55
N ALA A 337 -8.00 -10.93 19.86
CA ALA A 337 -9.43 -10.81 20.10
C ALA A 337 -10.18 -12.11 19.79
N LEU A 338 -9.70 -12.91 18.84
CA LEU A 338 -10.33 -14.17 18.46
C LEU A 338 -9.69 -15.33 19.23
N GLY A 339 -10.52 -16.25 19.70
CA GLY A 339 -10.06 -17.44 20.41
C GLY A 339 -11.04 -18.59 20.29
N ALA A 340 -10.71 -19.67 20.96
CA ALA A 340 -11.63 -20.78 21.20
C ALA A 340 -11.92 -20.88 22.69
N ARG A 341 -13.15 -21.24 23.02
CA ARG A 341 -13.54 -21.52 24.40
C ARG A 341 -12.77 -22.72 24.92
N ASP A 342 -11.98 -22.55 25.95
CA ASP A 342 -11.27 -23.64 26.62
C ASP A 342 -11.21 -23.41 28.12
N CYS A 343 -10.96 -24.48 28.85
CA CYS A 343 -11.00 -24.46 30.30
C CYS A 343 -9.74 -23.82 30.90
N GLN A 344 -9.93 -22.74 31.64
CA GLN A 344 -8.88 -22.13 32.46
C GLN A 344 -9.44 -21.89 33.87
N SER A 345 -8.74 -22.43 34.89
CA SER A 345 -9.14 -22.29 36.30
C SER A 345 -10.59 -22.69 36.55
N ASP A 346 -10.95 -23.90 36.10
CA ASP A 346 -12.26 -24.53 36.31
C ASP A 346 -13.46 -23.79 35.67
N ALA A 347 -13.19 -22.87 34.74
CA ALA A 347 -14.22 -22.17 33.97
C ALA A 347 -13.91 -22.15 32.47
N LEU A 348 -14.96 -22.15 31.65
CA LEU A 348 -14.83 -22.04 30.21
C LEU A 348 -14.54 -20.57 29.87
N THR A 349 -13.34 -20.32 29.36
CA THR A 349 -12.83 -18.97 29.05
C THR A 349 -12.45 -18.88 27.59
N CYS A 350 -12.42 -17.66 27.04
CA CYS A 350 -11.93 -17.47 25.69
C CYS A 350 -10.40 -17.49 25.70
N VAL A 351 -9.80 -18.52 25.12
CA VAL A 351 -8.35 -18.67 25.03
C VAL A 351 -7.90 -18.27 23.62
N SER A 352 -7.16 -17.17 23.57
CA SER A 352 -6.58 -16.65 22.33
C SER A 352 -5.39 -17.50 21.88
N PRO A 353 -5.09 -17.57 20.56
CA PRO A 353 -3.88 -18.19 20.07
C PRO A 353 -2.63 -17.47 20.61
N PRO A 354 -1.47 -18.14 20.65
CA PRO A 354 -0.23 -17.54 21.13
C PRO A 354 0.16 -16.32 20.29
N ALA A 355 0.57 -15.25 20.99
CA ALA A 355 1.19 -14.06 20.42
C ALA A 355 2.37 -14.45 19.51
N ILE A 356 2.48 -13.78 18.37
CA ILE A 356 3.63 -13.85 17.48
C ILE A 356 4.23 -12.46 17.35
N ALA A 357 5.45 -12.33 16.81
CA ALA A 357 5.99 -11.01 16.52
C ALA A 357 5.12 -10.31 15.46
N GLU A 358 4.99 -9.00 15.58
CA GLU A 358 4.23 -8.15 14.67
C GLU A 358 4.52 -8.44 13.20
N LEU A 359 3.45 -8.48 12.40
CA LEU A 359 3.49 -8.44 10.94
C LEU A 359 2.87 -7.12 10.51
N CYS A 360 3.42 -6.45 9.49
CA CYS A 360 2.80 -5.25 8.93
C CYS A 360 1.49 -5.56 8.19
N ASN A 361 0.42 -5.84 8.92
CA ASN A 361 -0.87 -6.25 8.38
C ASN A 361 -2.03 -5.45 8.98
N GLY A 362 -1.77 -4.47 9.84
CA GLY A 362 -2.80 -3.66 10.50
C GLY A 362 -3.49 -4.38 11.65
N VAL A 363 -2.89 -5.45 12.18
CA VAL A 363 -3.41 -6.28 13.26
C VAL A 363 -2.37 -6.34 14.38
N ASP A 364 -2.82 -6.21 15.62
CA ASP A 364 -2.01 -6.49 16.82
C ASP A 364 -1.77 -8.01 16.91
N ASP A 365 -0.57 -8.44 16.50
CA ASP A 365 -0.17 -9.84 16.38
C ASP A 365 0.53 -10.37 17.64
N ASP A 366 1.18 -9.47 18.38
CA ASP A 366 1.92 -9.71 19.63
C ASP A 366 1.09 -9.49 20.91
N CYS A 367 -0.14 -9.00 20.73
CA CYS A 367 -1.15 -8.78 21.76
C CYS A 367 -0.77 -7.71 22.79
N ASP A 368 0.10 -6.75 22.47
CA ASP A 368 0.52 -5.69 23.40
C ASP A 368 -0.43 -4.48 23.42
N GLY A 369 -1.42 -4.44 22.53
CA GLY A 369 -2.40 -3.37 22.40
C GLY A 369 -1.99 -2.24 21.45
N VAL A 370 -0.88 -2.37 20.74
CA VAL A 370 -0.42 -1.45 19.71
C VAL A 370 -0.35 -2.22 18.39
N VAL A 371 -0.94 -1.66 17.34
CA VAL A 371 -0.89 -2.27 16.01
C VAL A 371 0.44 -1.97 15.32
N ASP A 372 1.04 -2.98 14.71
CA ASP A 372 2.21 -2.88 13.83
C ASP A 372 3.43 -2.20 14.52
N ASN A 373 3.71 -2.54 15.78
CA ASN A 373 4.89 -2.07 16.53
C ASN A 373 6.15 -2.91 16.25
N GLY A 374 7.31 -2.47 16.75
CA GLY A 374 8.55 -3.25 16.66
C GLY A 374 9.32 -3.16 15.32
N PHE A 375 8.84 -2.41 14.34
CA PHE A 375 9.53 -2.18 13.06
C PHE A 375 10.47 -0.96 13.11
N ASP A 376 11.63 -1.06 12.46
CA ASP A 376 12.54 0.08 12.30
C ASP A 376 12.08 0.97 11.14
N LEU A 377 11.20 1.92 11.43
CA LEU A 377 10.66 2.82 10.41
C LEU A 377 11.67 3.85 9.89
N LEU A 378 12.87 3.93 10.46
CA LEU A 378 13.85 4.97 10.16
C LEU A 378 15.00 4.47 9.29
N GLY A 379 15.35 3.19 9.40
CA GLY A 379 16.47 2.58 8.69
C GLY A 379 16.11 1.34 7.87
N ASP A 380 14.96 0.70 8.09
CA ASP A 380 14.57 -0.49 7.35
C ASP A 380 14.01 -0.14 5.97
N GLU A 381 14.64 -0.64 4.92
CA GLU A 381 14.15 -0.46 3.55
C GLU A 381 12.80 -1.12 3.30
N ALA A 382 12.38 -2.13 4.08
CA ALA A 382 11.06 -2.76 3.94
C ALA A 382 9.92 -1.95 4.58
N ASN A 383 10.24 -1.07 5.54
CA ASN A 383 9.28 -0.40 6.42
C ASN A 383 9.51 1.11 6.50
N CYS A 384 9.93 1.73 5.40
CA CYS A 384 10.46 3.07 5.45
C CYS A 384 9.38 4.15 5.65
N GLY A 385 9.39 4.78 6.82
CA GLY A 385 8.44 5.83 7.22
C GLY A 385 7.05 5.32 7.58
N ALA A 386 6.69 4.10 7.20
CA ALA A 386 5.57 3.34 7.76
C ALA A 386 5.74 1.84 7.47
N CYS A 387 5.03 1.01 8.23
CA CYS A 387 4.98 -0.44 8.04
C CYS A 387 4.63 -0.80 6.59
N GLY A 388 5.32 -1.81 6.04
CA GLY A 388 5.02 -2.35 4.71
C GLY A 388 5.21 -1.35 3.56
N ARG A 389 5.98 -0.28 3.77
CA ARG A 389 6.35 0.69 2.72
C ARG A 389 7.78 0.42 2.26
N PRO A 390 7.99 -0.57 1.38
CA PRO A 390 9.31 -0.87 0.88
C PRO A 390 9.81 0.26 -0.02
N CYS A 391 11.08 0.58 0.12
CA CYS A 391 11.76 1.44 -0.83
C CYS A 391 11.90 0.74 -2.19
N ALA A 392 11.74 1.52 -3.26
CA ALA A 392 12.01 1.03 -4.61
C ALA A 392 13.47 0.57 -4.73
N GLU A 393 13.75 -0.35 -5.66
CA GLU A 393 15.08 -0.92 -5.85
C GLU A 393 16.15 0.19 -6.01
N GLY A 394 17.22 0.09 -5.23
CA GLY A 394 18.35 1.03 -5.25
C GLY A 394 18.15 2.30 -4.39
N LEU A 395 17.05 2.42 -3.66
CA LEU A 395 16.85 3.45 -2.63
C LEU A 395 17.14 2.89 -1.24
N ALA A 396 17.63 3.73 -0.34
CA ALA A 396 17.84 3.41 1.07
C ALA A 396 16.83 4.14 1.94
N CYS A 397 16.45 3.56 3.08
CA CYS A 397 15.63 4.25 4.05
C CYS A 397 16.49 5.16 4.92
N CYS A 398 16.31 6.47 4.77
CA CYS A 398 17.03 7.45 5.56
C CYS A 398 16.05 8.29 6.37
N ASN A 399 16.00 8.03 7.67
CA ASN A 399 15.14 8.72 8.62
C ASN A 399 13.65 8.69 8.21
N GLY A 400 13.20 7.52 7.75
CA GLY A 400 11.82 7.27 7.33
C GLY A 400 11.45 7.82 5.95
N SER A 401 12.44 8.14 5.11
CA SER A 401 12.23 8.51 3.72
C SER A 401 13.13 7.70 2.80
N CYS A 402 12.54 7.13 1.74
CA CYS A 402 13.30 6.44 0.71
C CYS A 402 14.05 7.46 -0.14
N VAL A 403 15.38 7.41 -0.10
CA VAL A 403 16.25 8.34 -0.83
C VAL A 403 17.29 7.58 -1.63
N ASN A 404 17.75 8.18 -2.71
CA ASN A 404 18.83 7.62 -3.50
C ASN A 404 20.17 8.14 -2.97
N THR A 405 20.88 7.34 -2.17
CA THR A 405 22.17 7.75 -1.59
C THR A 405 23.26 7.99 -2.63
N GLN A 406 23.02 7.66 -3.90
CA GLN A 406 23.96 7.90 -4.99
C GLN A 406 23.85 9.30 -5.60
N SER A 407 22.73 9.99 -5.41
CA SER A 407 22.45 11.30 -6.02
C SER A 407 21.80 12.31 -5.08
N ASP A 408 21.26 11.86 -3.95
CA ASP A 408 20.65 12.73 -2.94
C ASP A 408 21.74 13.52 -2.20
N GLY A 409 21.63 14.84 -2.26
CA GLY A 409 22.62 15.73 -1.65
C GLY A 409 22.60 15.74 -0.12
N ALA A 410 21.51 15.31 0.53
CA ALA A 410 21.41 15.25 1.98
C ALA A 410 21.88 13.89 2.55
N ASN A 411 21.93 12.85 1.72
CA ASN A 411 22.23 11.47 2.11
C ASN A 411 23.28 10.84 1.19
N CYS A 412 24.32 11.59 0.84
CA CYS A 412 25.33 11.18 -0.12
C CYS A 412 26.23 10.06 0.41
N GLY A 413 26.16 8.91 -0.25
CA GLY A 413 26.87 7.68 0.10
C GLY A 413 26.17 6.89 1.22
N THR A 414 25.77 7.57 2.30
CA THR A 414 25.05 6.99 3.44
C THR A 414 24.01 7.95 3.99
N CYS A 415 23.03 7.43 4.75
CA CYS A 415 22.02 8.25 5.41
C CYS A 415 22.63 9.33 6.32
N GLY A 416 22.07 10.54 6.28
CA GLY A 416 22.50 11.69 7.08
C GLY A 416 23.82 12.33 6.65
N SER A 417 24.53 11.77 5.66
CA SER A 417 25.77 12.31 5.15
C SER A 417 25.51 13.32 4.03
N ALA A 418 25.31 14.58 4.39
CA ALA A 418 25.15 15.62 3.37
C ALA A 418 26.43 15.77 2.52
N ALA A 419 26.27 16.03 1.23
CA ALA A 419 27.38 16.21 0.30
C ALA A 419 28.33 17.35 0.74
N GLY A 420 27.79 18.36 1.43
CA GLY A 420 28.50 19.57 1.87
C GLY A 420 28.15 20.78 1.02
N GLU A 421 28.41 21.99 1.53
CA GLU A 421 28.13 23.22 0.79
C GLU A 421 28.93 23.28 -0.52
N GLY A 422 28.24 23.57 -1.63
CA GLY A 422 28.85 23.66 -2.96
C GLY A 422 29.19 22.33 -3.62
N LEU A 423 28.90 21.18 -2.98
CA LEU A 423 29.18 19.85 -3.51
C LEU A 423 27.89 19.16 -3.96
N ALA A 424 27.98 18.37 -5.03
CA ALA A 424 26.90 17.51 -5.50
C ALA A 424 27.18 16.05 -5.14
N CYS A 425 26.14 15.25 -4.94
CA CYS A 425 26.30 13.82 -4.77
C CYS A 425 26.39 13.13 -6.13
N CYS A 426 27.54 12.53 -6.43
CA CYS A 426 27.81 11.84 -7.68
C CYS A 426 28.23 10.39 -7.41
N SER A 427 27.32 9.46 -7.70
CA SER A 427 27.52 8.02 -7.47
C SER A 427 27.93 7.72 -6.02
N GLY A 428 27.28 8.41 -5.07
CA GLY A 428 27.49 8.23 -3.63
C GLY A 428 28.75 8.90 -3.08
N SER A 429 29.42 9.73 -3.88
CA SER A 429 30.56 10.53 -3.45
C SER A 429 30.27 12.02 -3.64
N SER A 430 30.61 12.84 -2.64
CA SER A 430 30.58 14.29 -2.78
C SER A 430 31.62 14.75 -3.79
N ARG A 431 31.19 15.48 -4.82
CA ARG A 431 32.05 16.02 -5.89
C ARG A 431 31.78 17.50 -6.09
N ASP A 432 32.85 18.24 -6.34
CA ASP A 432 32.76 19.66 -6.63
C ASP A 432 32.42 19.86 -8.11
N THR A 433 31.17 20.19 -8.41
CA THR A 433 30.75 20.42 -9.80
C THR A 433 31.19 21.78 -10.35
N SER A 434 31.72 22.66 -9.50
CA SER A 434 32.19 23.98 -9.92
C SER A 434 33.63 23.97 -10.44
N SER A 435 34.48 23.08 -9.90
CA SER A 435 35.92 23.08 -10.17
C SER A 435 36.52 21.73 -10.58
N ASP A 436 35.82 20.60 -10.35
CA ASP A 436 36.32 19.27 -10.72
C ASP A 436 36.20 19.05 -12.24
N PRO A 437 37.32 18.87 -12.96
CA PRO A 437 37.29 18.61 -14.40
C PRO A 437 36.59 17.31 -14.79
N GLN A 438 36.37 16.36 -13.87
CA GLN A 438 35.67 15.11 -14.13
C GLN A 438 34.16 15.21 -13.90
N HIS A 439 33.68 16.28 -13.25
CA HIS A 439 32.29 16.47 -12.83
C HIS A 439 31.78 17.89 -13.09
N CYS A 440 32.23 18.51 -14.17
CA CYS A 440 32.05 19.93 -14.40
C CYS A 440 30.61 20.30 -14.77
N GLY A 441 29.94 21.02 -13.87
CA GLY A 441 28.54 21.46 -13.96
C GLY A 441 27.51 20.35 -13.74
N ALA A 442 27.92 19.09 -13.78
CA ALA A 442 27.08 17.93 -13.52
C ALA A 442 27.94 16.68 -13.24
N CYS A 443 27.38 15.71 -12.51
CA CYS A 443 28.03 14.43 -12.24
C CYS A 443 28.46 13.72 -13.54
N GLY A 444 29.69 13.20 -13.54
CA GLY A 444 30.29 12.48 -14.67
C GLY A 444 30.58 13.32 -15.92
N ARG A 445 30.31 14.64 -15.91
CA ARG A 445 30.57 15.52 -17.05
C ARG A 445 32.03 15.95 -17.10
N ALA A 446 32.85 15.08 -17.68
CA ALA A 446 34.27 15.36 -17.85
C ALA A 446 34.52 16.45 -18.91
N CYS A 447 35.41 17.39 -18.61
CA CYS A 447 35.93 18.33 -19.58
C CYS A 447 36.80 17.61 -20.61
N GLY A 448 36.69 18.03 -21.88
CA GLY A 448 37.56 17.56 -22.94
C GLY A 448 39.04 17.85 -22.63
N ALA A 449 39.94 17.10 -23.27
CA ALA A 449 41.38 17.21 -23.01
C ALA A 449 41.88 18.67 -23.11
N GLY A 450 42.61 19.10 -22.08
CA GLY A 450 43.21 20.46 -22.00
C GLY A 450 42.26 21.56 -21.52
N ARG A 451 41.01 21.25 -21.13
CA ARG A 451 40.07 22.23 -20.58
C ARG A 451 39.96 22.11 -19.06
N SER A 452 39.77 23.24 -18.38
CA SER A 452 39.57 23.32 -16.93
C SER A 452 38.08 23.55 -16.64
N CYS A 453 37.62 23.09 -15.47
CA CYS A 453 36.29 23.43 -14.99
C CYS A 453 36.35 24.75 -14.23
N CYS A 454 35.57 25.73 -14.69
CA CYS A 454 35.47 27.05 -14.08
C CYS A 454 34.00 27.38 -13.87
N ASP A 455 33.60 27.48 -12.60
CA ASP A 455 32.22 27.73 -12.17
C ASP A 455 31.19 26.80 -12.87
N GLY A 456 31.58 25.53 -13.03
CA GLY A 456 30.74 24.49 -13.65
C GLY A 456 30.72 24.49 -15.18
N VAL A 457 31.57 25.30 -15.80
CA VAL A 457 31.72 25.36 -17.26
C VAL A 457 33.13 24.93 -17.67
N CYS A 458 33.21 24.01 -18.63
CA CYS A 458 34.50 23.62 -19.21
C CYS A 458 35.02 24.73 -20.12
N VAL A 459 36.08 25.40 -19.68
CA VAL A 459 36.73 26.50 -20.40
C VAL A 459 38.14 26.09 -20.85
N ASP A 460 38.57 26.60 -22.00
CA ASP A 460 39.96 26.43 -22.45
C ASP A 460 40.76 27.62 -21.93
N THR A 461 41.40 27.47 -20.77
CA THR A 461 42.16 28.57 -20.12
C THR A 461 43.37 29.00 -20.92
N SER A 462 43.74 28.28 -21.99
CA SER A 462 44.84 28.67 -22.87
C SER A 462 44.43 29.67 -23.95
N ARG A 463 43.13 29.82 -24.20
CA ARG A 463 42.57 30.65 -25.30
C ARG A 463 41.41 31.54 -24.89
N ASP A 464 40.73 31.24 -23.80
CA ASP A 464 39.59 32.01 -23.33
C ASP A 464 40.06 33.30 -22.66
N ALA A 465 39.71 34.45 -23.23
CA ALA A 465 40.10 35.75 -22.72
C ALA A 465 39.44 36.11 -21.37
N ALA A 466 38.33 35.48 -20.99
CA ALA A 466 37.70 35.68 -19.69
C ALA A 466 38.29 34.76 -18.60
N HIS A 467 38.99 33.69 -18.98
CA HIS A 467 39.53 32.67 -18.08
C HIS A 467 41.00 32.33 -18.40
N CYS A 468 41.81 33.33 -18.75
CA CYS A 468 43.14 33.14 -19.30
C CYS A 468 44.18 32.73 -18.24
N GLY A 469 44.64 31.48 -18.31
CA GLY A 469 45.57 30.88 -17.37
C GLY A 469 44.98 30.47 -16.01
N SER A 470 43.83 31.02 -15.62
CA SER A 470 43.04 30.57 -14.47
C SER A 470 41.57 30.97 -14.62
N CYS A 471 40.67 30.34 -13.86
CA CYS A 471 39.24 30.60 -13.92
C CYS A 471 38.84 32.05 -13.64
N THR A 472 39.61 32.79 -12.85
CA THR A 472 39.24 34.15 -12.45
C THR A 472 40.03 35.22 -13.20
N GLN A 473 40.89 34.84 -14.15
CA GLN A 473 41.78 35.77 -14.84
C GLN A 473 41.20 36.19 -16.18
N ALA A 474 40.48 37.31 -16.19
CA ALA A 474 40.11 37.98 -17.42
C ALA A 474 41.29 38.82 -17.95
N CYS A 475 41.46 38.87 -19.27
CA CYS A 475 42.38 39.77 -19.92
C CYS A 475 41.81 41.20 -19.95
N GLU A 476 42.70 42.20 -19.90
CA GLU A 476 42.28 43.60 -19.97
C GLU A 476 41.70 43.93 -21.35
N ALA A 477 40.94 45.03 -21.44
CA ALA A 477 40.33 45.47 -22.69
C ALA A 477 41.39 45.62 -23.80
N GLY A 478 41.21 44.88 -24.90
CA GLY A 478 42.12 44.88 -26.05
C GLY A 478 43.24 43.84 -25.99
N GLN A 479 43.33 43.02 -24.95
CA GLN A 479 44.22 41.85 -24.88
C GLN A 479 43.49 40.57 -25.31
N THR A 480 44.25 39.55 -25.69
CA THR A 480 43.75 38.20 -25.96
C THR A 480 44.53 37.16 -25.16
N CYS A 481 43.97 35.96 -24.98
CA CYS A 481 44.63 34.90 -24.23
C CYS A 481 45.54 34.06 -25.14
N CYS A 482 46.84 34.02 -24.83
CA CYS A 482 47.85 33.32 -25.61
C CYS A 482 48.67 32.40 -24.73
N GLN A 483 48.49 31.08 -24.93
CA GLN A 483 49.21 30.04 -24.18
C GLN A 483 49.11 30.29 -22.66
N SER A 484 47.87 30.51 -22.19
CA SER A 484 47.55 30.75 -20.77
C SER A 484 48.08 32.08 -20.20
N GLY A 485 48.44 33.04 -21.04
CA GLY A 485 48.84 34.39 -20.63
C GLY A 485 48.13 35.49 -21.42
N CYS A 486 47.65 36.51 -20.72
CA CYS A 486 47.05 37.68 -21.35
C CYS A 486 48.13 38.52 -22.05
N ARG A 487 47.95 38.75 -23.35
CA ARG A 487 48.89 39.52 -24.16
C ARG A 487 48.15 40.53 -25.01
N ALA A 488 48.75 41.71 -25.18
CA ALA A 488 48.31 42.63 -26.22
C ALA A 488 48.52 41.98 -27.60
N PRO A 489 47.65 42.26 -28.59
CA PRO A 489 47.82 41.79 -29.95
C PRO A 489 49.19 42.24 -30.46
N ALA A 490 49.98 41.28 -30.93
CA ALA A 490 51.37 41.52 -31.31
C ALA A 490 51.51 42.35 -32.61
N SER A 491 50.43 42.53 -33.38
CA SER A 491 50.37 43.46 -34.51
C SER A 491 48.93 43.89 -34.81
N SER A 492 48.76 45.00 -35.55
CA SER A 492 47.46 45.48 -36.04
C SER A 492 46.78 44.53 -37.06
N PHE A 493 47.50 43.53 -37.57
CA PHE A 493 47.03 42.60 -38.60
C PHE A 493 46.55 41.26 -38.03
N CYS A 494 46.96 40.91 -36.81
CA CYS A 494 46.46 39.75 -36.08
C CYS A 494 45.55 40.22 -34.94
N GLN A 495 44.24 40.01 -35.07
CA GLN A 495 43.31 40.22 -33.96
C GLN A 495 43.50 39.18 -32.82
N GLY A 496 44.44 38.23 -32.97
CA GLY A 496 44.76 37.16 -32.03
C GLY A 496 46.26 37.02 -31.70
N CYS A 497 46.67 35.83 -31.28
CA CYS A 497 48.04 35.53 -30.81
C CYS A 497 49.08 35.47 -31.92
N ALA A 498 49.57 36.62 -32.41
CA ALA A 498 50.65 36.64 -33.41
C ALA A 498 51.97 36.00 -32.92
N GLN A 499 52.14 35.82 -31.60
CA GLN A 499 53.27 35.08 -31.02
C GLN A 499 53.27 33.59 -31.39
N ASP A 500 52.12 33.00 -31.72
CA ASP A 500 52.07 31.62 -32.22
C ASP A 500 52.71 31.52 -33.61
N CYS A 501 52.55 32.54 -34.48
CA CYS A 501 53.24 32.60 -35.77
C CYS A 501 54.76 32.72 -35.60
N VAL A 502 55.21 33.55 -34.64
CA VAL A 502 56.65 33.69 -34.32
C VAL A 502 57.23 32.36 -33.83
N SER A 503 56.47 31.56 -33.08
CA SER A 503 56.92 30.22 -32.65
C SER A 503 57.02 29.20 -33.79
N MET A 504 56.40 29.47 -34.94
CA MET A 504 56.48 28.69 -36.17
C MET A 504 57.45 29.30 -37.20
N ASP A 505 58.26 30.28 -36.80
CA ASP A 505 59.12 31.09 -37.68
C ASP A 505 58.36 31.73 -38.85
N ARG A 506 57.11 32.18 -38.62
CA ARG A 506 56.22 32.79 -39.62
C ARG A 506 55.77 34.19 -39.18
N GLU A 507 55.45 35.03 -40.15
CA GLU A 507 54.89 36.36 -39.87
C GLU A 507 53.35 36.32 -39.92
N CYS A 508 52.68 37.09 -39.05
CA CYS A 508 51.23 37.22 -39.14
C CYS A 508 50.84 38.32 -40.13
N CYS A 509 50.26 37.90 -41.26
CA CYS A 509 49.77 38.80 -42.28
C CYS A 509 48.27 38.60 -42.49
N MET A 510 47.50 39.69 -42.36
CA MET A 510 46.05 39.72 -42.61
C MET A 510 45.27 38.58 -41.89
N GLY A 511 45.69 38.24 -40.67
CA GLY A 511 45.03 37.24 -39.82
C GLY A 511 45.51 35.79 -40.01
N ALA A 512 46.50 35.52 -40.86
CA ALA A 512 47.09 34.19 -41.05
C ALA A 512 48.60 34.19 -40.80
N CYS A 513 49.14 33.06 -40.31
CA CYS A 513 50.58 32.85 -40.23
C CYS A 513 51.13 32.48 -41.62
N VAL A 514 51.73 33.45 -42.30
CA VAL A 514 52.32 33.29 -43.62
C VAL A 514 53.85 33.26 -43.50
N ASP A 515 54.48 32.53 -44.40
CA ASP A 515 55.93 32.56 -44.55
C ASP A 515 56.23 33.61 -45.62
N THR A 516 56.73 34.78 -45.20
CA THR A 516 57.00 35.89 -46.13
C THR A 516 58.13 35.58 -47.10
N ASP A 517 58.90 34.52 -46.88
CA ASP A 517 59.99 34.18 -47.80
C ASP A 517 59.51 33.38 -49.02
N THR A 518 58.30 32.82 -48.94
CA THR A 518 57.77 31.91 -49.97
C THR A 518 56.32 32.18 -50.38
N ASP A 519 55.54 32.95 -49.61
CA ASP A 519 54.14 33.25 -49.91
C ASP A 519 54.02 34.37 -50.96
N PRO A 520 53.50 34.08 -52.18
CA PRO A 520 53.36 35.08 -53.23
C PRO A 520 52.40 36.22 -52.92
N SER A 521 51.51 36.07 -51.92
CA SER A 521 50.55 37.09 -51.51
C SER A 521 51.07 37.97 -50.36
N SER A 522 52.25 37.66 -49.79
CA SER A 522 52.88 38.42 -48.70
C SER A 522 54.42 38.27 -48.75
N CYS A 523 55.01 38.50 -49.92
CA CYS A 523 56.42 38.26 -50.17
C CYS A 523 57.32 39.36 -49.58
N GLY A 524 58.22 39.00 -48.67
CA GLY A 524 59.16 39.87 -47.96
C GLY A 524 58.53 40.82 -46.95
N SER A 525 57.21 41.02 -47.01
CA SER A 525 56.44 41.75 -46.02
C SER A 525 54.94 41.48 -46.20
N CYS A 526 54.17 41.64 -45.12
CA CYS A 526 52.73 41.42 -45.15
C CYS A 526 51.99 42.24 -46.20
N GLY A 527 51.15 41.57 -46.99
CA GLY A 527 50.32 42.19 -48.02
C GLY A 527 51.08 42.62 -49.28
N ASN A 528 52.38 42.34 -49.36
CA ASN A 528 53.16 42.51 -50.58
C ASN A 528 52.93 41.33 -51.52
N SER A 529 51.86 41.41 -52.33
CA SER A 529 51.60 40.39 -53.35
C SER A 529 52.53 40.59 -54.54
N CYS A 530 53.17 39.51 -54.99
CA CYS A 530 53.89 39.49 -56.26
C CYS A 530 52.92 39.63 -57.43
N ASP A 531 53.41 40.18 -58.54
CA ASP A 531 52.60 40.36 -59.73
C ASP A 531 52.29 39.00 -60.39
N PRO A 532 51.21 38.90 -61.19
CA PRO A 532 50.92 37.66 -61.92
C PRO A 532 52.09 37.22 -62.80
N GLY A 533 52.57 35.99 -62.60
CA GLY A 533 53.76 35.46 -63.28
C GLY A 533 55.08 35.66 -62.50
N GLU A 534 55.01 36.06 -61.24
CA GLU A 534 56.15 36.11 -60.32
C GLU A 534 56.01 35.08 -59.19
N LEU A 535 57.15 34.67 -58.64
CA LEU A 535 57.28 33.81 -57.47
C LEU A 535 57.84 34.61 -56.30
N CYS A 536 57.50 34.21 -55.08
CA CYS A 536 58.18 34.73 -53.90
C CYS A 536 59.39 33.88 -53.56
N CYS A 537 60.56 34.49 -53.57
CA CYS A 537 61.84 33.83 -53.34
C CYS A 537 62.70 34.61 -52.35
N ASP A 538 62.94 34.02 -51.18
CA ASP A 538 63.71 34.63 -50.08
C ASP A 538 63.21 36.06 -49.76
N GLY A 539 61.88 36.24 -49.81
CA GLY A 539 61.21 37.51 -49.56
C GLY A 539 61.25 38.51 -50.72
N GLY A 540 61.74 38.12 -51.90
CA GLY A 540 61.71 38.93 -53.11
C GLY A 540 60.79 38.34 -54.18
N CYS A 541 59.95 39.19 -54.77
CA CYS A 541 59.20 38.82 -55.97
C CYS A 541 60.19 38.74 -57.15
N VAL A 542 60.28 37.57 -57.77
CA VAL A 542 61.12 37.32 -58.93
C VAL A 542 60.28 36.76 -60.08
N PRO A 543 60.59 37.09 -61.35
CA PRO A 543 59.86 36.54 -62.48
C PRO A 543 59.92 35.01 -62.53
N ASP A 544 58.79 34.35 -62.84
CA ASP A 544 58.72 32.93 -63.20
C ASP A 544 59.30 32.72 -64.60
N ASP A 545 60.63 32.78 -64.67
CA ASP A 545 61.40 32.73 -65.90
C ASP A 545 62.33 31.52 -65.95
N THR A 546 63.19 31.47 -66.96
CA THR A 546 64.16 30.37 -67.12
C THR A 546 65.18 30.26 -66.00
N ALA A 547 65.29 31.23 -65.08
CA ALA A 547 66.15 31.15 -63.90
C ALA A 547 65.38 30.65 -62.65
N ASN A 548 64.07 30.85 -62.58
CA ASN A 548 63.23 30.55 -61.42
C ASN A 548 61.94 29.80 -61.80
N CYS A 549 62.02 28.78 -62.65
CA CYS A 549 60.83 28.22 -63.27
C CYS A 549 59.97 27.37 -62.31
N GLY A 550 58.79 27.87 -61.95
CA GLY A 550 57.80 27.25 -61.05
C GLY A 550 58.18 27.23 -59.58
N THR A 551 59.48 27.23 -59.27
CA THR A 551 60.03 27.37 -57.92
C THR A 551 61.32 28.17 -57.97
N CYS A 552 61.65 28.84 -56.86
CA CYS A 552 62.87 29.63 -56.71
C CYS A 552 64.12 28.84 -57.08
N GLY A 553 65.01 29.46 -57.86
CA GLY A 553 66.29 28.88 -58.26
C GLY A 553 66.20 27.69 -59.24
N ASN A 554 65.01 27.32 -59.71
CA ASN A 554 64.85 26.26 -60.70
C ASN A 554 65.22 26.76 -62.11
N SER A 555 66.51 26.71 -62.44
CA SER A 555 67.01 27.17 -63.73
C SER A 555 66.84 26.12 -64.83
N CYS A 556 66.19 26.52 -65.93
CA CYS A 556 66.01 25.67 -67.09
C CYS A 556 67.32 25.48 -67.88
N ALA A 557 67.47 24.31 -68.50
CA ALA A 557 68.61 24.02 -69.36
C ALA A 557 68.68 25.01 -70.55
N PRO A 558 69.89 25.38 -71.03
CA PRO A 558 70.06 26.30 -72.15
C PRO A 558 69.21 25.89 -73.38
N GLY A 559 68.40 26.81 -73.89
CA GLY A 559 67.47 26.55 -75.00
C GLY A 559 66.10 25.98 -74.58
N SER A 560 65.74 26.07 -73.31
CA SER A 560 64.38 25.77 -72.80
C SER A 560 63.64 27.05 -72.40
N LEU A 561 62.31 27.02 -72.38
CA LEU A 561 61.42 28.09 -71.92
C LEU A 561 60.75 27.67 -70.60
N CYS A 562 60.47 28.63 -69.71
CA CYS A 562 59.60 28.38 -68.56
C CYS A 562 58.15 28.63 -68.93
N CYS A 563 57.29 27.62 -68.76
CA CYS A 563 55.90 27.70 -69.19
C CYS A 563 54.99 27.07 -68.13
N GLY A 564 54.19 27.89 -67.44
CA GLY A 564 53.33 27.45 -66.33
C GLY A 564 54.11 26.80 -65.19
N GLY A 565 55.28 27.35 -64.85
CA GLY A 565 56.18 26.79 -63.83
C GLY A 565 56.94 25.52 -64.23
N GLN A 566 57.01 25.16 -65.52
CA GLN A 566 57.78 24.01 -65.99
C GLN A 566 58.75 24.34 -67.12
N CYS A 567 59.97 23.81 -67.04
CA CYS A 567 60.99 23.94 -68.09
C CYS A 567 60.65 23.06 -69.29
N THR A 568 60.42 23.68 -70.45
CA THR A 568 60.07 23.00 -71.70
C THR A 568 61.11 23.27 -72.79
N PRO A 569 61.57 22.27 -73.56
CA PRO A 569 62.51 22.48 -74.66
C PRO A 569 61.92 23.38 -75.76
N GLN A 570 62.71 24.32 -76.29
CA GLN A 570 62.26 25.25 -77.32
C GLN A 570 61.91 24.48 -78.62
N GLY A 571 60.60 24.34 -78.88
CA GLY A 571 60.05 23.60 -80.02
C GLY A 571 58.89 22.65 -79.69
N ALA A 572 58.57 22.44 -78.41
CA ALA A 572 57.54 21.47 -78.00
C ALA A 572 56.09 22.00 -78.00
N ALA A 573 55.83 23.30 -77.74
CA ALA A 573 54.52 23.95 -77.91
C ALA A 573 54.63 25.45 -77.61
N ASN A 574 53.74 26.28 -78.20
CA ASN A 574 53.59 27.69 -77.85
C ASN A 574 53.25 27.83 -76.37
N CYS A 575 54.11 28.52 -75.61
CA CYS A 575 53.76 29.01 -74.29
C CYS A 575 52.79 30.17 -74.51
N GLY A 576 51.49 29.87 -74.35
CA GLY A 576 50.42 30.84 -74.56
C GLY A 576 50.61 32.06 -73.67
N THR A 577 50.31 33.23 -74.24
CA THR A 577 50.21 34.51 -73.52
C THR A 577 49.18 34.47 -72.42
#